data_AF-A0A5D3FDQ2-F1
#
_entry.id   AF-A0A5D3FDQ2-F1
#
_cell.length_a   1.000
_cell.length_b   1.000
_cell.length_c   1.000
_cell.angle_alpha   90.00
_cell.angle_beta   90.00
_cell.angle_gamma   90.00
#
_symmetry.space_group_name_H-M   'P 1'
#
loop_
_entity.id
_entity.type
_entity.pdbx_description
1 polymer ?
#
loop_
_entity_poly.entity_id
_entity_poly.type
_entity_poly.pdbx_seq_one_letter_code
_entity_poly.pdbx_strand_id
1 'polypeptide(L)'
;MKLLSNVRSNGADLAHLAAELDIPTIAGLQHQGDVSVIPAAMATDGLGRPATEVPAAGVAVVRGEAGAHTHLLLASGDVRYDVHDGAADDITLGTLEVGEGATAWLDHPEHGNTGIAPGLYVLRRKREMAPRAFTPETRRKREQARKLARKQAARDRAAREQEAREQAEREQFASVRFVAD
;
A
#
# COMPACT_ATOMS: atom_id res chain seq x y z
N MET A 1 12.47 8.75 -39.44
CA MET A 1 12.88 9.48 -38.21
C MET A 1 13.79 8.54 -37.42
N LYS A 2 15.12 8.70 -37.54
CA LYS A 2 16.12 7.85 -36.86
C LYS A 2 16.36 8.43 -35.47
N LEU A 3 15.99 7.70 -34.42
CA LEU A 3 16.46 7.99 -33.06
C LEU A 3 17.94 7.65 -32.99
N LEU A 4 18.79 8.67 -32.92
CA LEU A 4 20.21 8.54 -32.57
C LEU A 4 20.30 8.57 -31.05
N SER A 5 20.34 7.42 -30.40
CA SER A 5 20.73 7.31 -28.98
C SER A 5 22.12 6.68 -28.89
N ASN A 6 23.15 7.48 -29.18
CA ASN A 6 24.57 7.09 -29.02
C ASN A 6 25.22 7.82 -27.84
N VAL A 7 24.54 7.95 -26.70
CA VAL A 7 25.21 8.39 -25.48
C VAL A 7 25.79 7.15 -24.81
N ARG A 8 27.07 6.88 -25.07
CA ARG A 8 27.88 6.00 -24.23
C ARG A 8 28.52 6.86 -23.15
N SER A 9 27.94 6.84 -21.94
CA SER A 9 28.63 7.34 -20.75
C SER A 9 29.73 6.34 -20.38
N ASN A 10 30.88 6.85 -19.94
CA ASN A 10 32.00 6.03 -19.47
C ASN A 10 31.93 5.80 -17.94
N GLY A 11 30.80 6.12 -17.30
CA GLY A 11 30.58 6.02 -15.86
C GLY A 11 31.28 7.11 -15.02
N ALA A 12 32.40 7.68 -15.50
CA ALA A 12 33.10 8.75 -14.80
C ALA A 12 32.32 10.08 -14.85
N ASP A 13 31.63 10.33 -15.95
CA ASP A 13 30.69 11.46 -16.11
C ASP A 13 29.41 11.31 -15.27
N LEU A 14 29.06 10.10 -14.83
CA LEU A 14 27.94 9.85 -13.92
C LEU A 14 28.38 9.66 -12.46
N ALA A 15 29.67 9.56 -12.18
CA ALA A 15 30.18 9.35 -10.83
C ALA A 15 29.80 10.48 -9.86
N HIS A 16 29.74 11.73 -10.35
CA HIS A 16 29.26 12.85 -9.55
C HIS A 16 27.74 12.78 -9.30
N LEU A 17 26.93 12.34 -10.27
CA LEU A 17 25.50 12.06 -10.05
C LEU A 17 25.29 10.90 -9.06
N ALA A 18 26.13 9.86 -9.10
CA ALA A 18 26.07 8.75 -8.16
C ALA A 18 26.48 9.17 -6.74
N ALA A 19 27.41 10.11 -6.61
CA ALA A 19 27.83 10.68 -5.32
C ALA A 19 26.81 11.67 -4.73
N GLU A 20 25.97 12.28 -5.57
CA GLU A 20 24.93 13.26 -5.17
C GLU A 20 23.52 12.68 -5.13
N LEU A 21 23.35 11.37 -5.39
CA LEU A 21 22.04 10.74 -5.39
C LEU A 21 21.54 10.52 -3.95
N ASP A 22 20.74 11.47 -3.45
CA ASP A 22 20.03 11.29 -2.19
C ASP A 22 18.90 10.27 -2.40
N ILE A 23 19.07 9.06 -1.84
CA ILE A 23 18.05 8.02 -1.89
C ILE A 23 17.06 8.27 -0.75
N PRO A 24 15.77 8.52 -1.06
CA PRO A 24 14.80 8.81 -0.02
C PRO A 24 14.68 7.62 0.94
N THR A 25 14.84 7.93 2.23
CA THR A 25 14.69 6.96 3.32
C THR A 25 13.32 7.13 3.94
N ILE A 26 12.47 6.12 3.77
CA ILE A 26 11.06 6.17 4.13
C ILE A 26 10.85 5.42 5.43
N ALA A 27 10.21 6.08 6.39
CA ALA A 27 9.66 5.47 7.58
C ALA A 27 8.20 5.06 7.31
N GLY A 28 7.79 3.90 7.83
CA GLY A 28 6.41 3.45 7.73
C GLY A 28 6.13 2.50 6.56
N LEU A 29 4.86 2.44 6.15
CA LEU A 29 4.39 1.54 5.09
C LEU A 29 4.88 2.02 3.72
N GLN A 30 5.56 1.14 2.98
CA GLN A 30 6.06 1.46 1.64
C GLN A 30 6.13 0.21 0.75
N HIS A 31 6.16 0.42 -0.57
CA HIS A 31 6.15 -0.66 -1.55
C HIS A 31 7.12 -0.38 -2.70
N GLN A 32 7.80 -1.42 -3.19
CA GLN A 32 8.63 -1.38 -4.38
C GLN A 32 8.39 -2.66 -5.19
N GLY A 33 7.95 -2.54 -6.45
CA GLY A 33 7.64 -3.70 -7.28
C GLY A 33 6.71 -4.68 -6.56
N ASP A 34 7.19 -5.90 -6.36
CA ASP A 34 6.48 -6.98 -5.68
C ASP A 34 6.70 -7.05 -4.17
N VAL A 35 7.46 -6.12 -3.58
CA VAL A 35 7.77 -6.12 -2.14
C VAL A 35 7.01 -5.01 -1.43
N SER A 36 6.42 -5.37 -0.29
CA SER A 36 5.83 -4.44 0.68
C SER A 36 6.65 -4.47 1.95
N VAL A 37 7.07 -3.31 2.44
CA VAL A 37 7.70 -3.11 3.75
C VAL A 37 6.63 -2.57 4.68
N ILE A 38 6.26 -3.37 5.67
CA ILE A 38 5.13 -3.11 6.55
C ILE A 38 5.67 -2.95 7.97
N PRO A 39 5.45 -1.82 8.65
CA PRO A 39 5.82 -1.68 10.05
C PRO A 39 5.21 -2.80 10.89
N ALA A 40 6.00 -3.42 11.77
CA ALA A 40 5.55 -4.59 12.53
C ALA A 40 4.31 -4.31 13.39
N ALA A 41 4.12 -3.07 13.86
CA ALA A 41 2.91 -2.64 14.57
C ALA A 41 1.63 -2.69 13.72
N MET A 42 1.74 -2.69 12.38
CA MET A 42 0.62 -2.85 11.45
C MET A 42 0.46 -4.29 10.95
N ALA A 43 1.50 -5.12 11.11
CA ALA A 43 1.45 -6.52 10.73
C ALA A 43 0.72 -7.31 11.82
N THR A 44 -0.10 -8.26 11.39
CA THR A 44 -0.81 -9.20 12.29
C THR A 44 0.03 -10.43 12.64
N ASP A 45 1.25 -10.50 12.10
CA ASP A 45 2.05 -11.71 12.08
C ASP A 45 2.90 -11.75 13.36
N GLY A 46 2.77 -12.81 14.14
CA GLY A 46 3.51 -13.00 15.41
C GLY A 46 4.99 -13.35 15.22
N LEU A 47 5.63 -12.81 14.18
CA LEU A 47 7.02 -13.10 13.85
C LEU A 47 7.95 -12.43 14.87
N GLY A 48 9.02 -13.15 15.23
CA GLY A 48 10.03 -12.65 16.17
C GLY A 48 10.85 -11.50 15.59
N ARG A 49 11.59 -10.82 16.47
CA ARG A 49 12.64 -9.88 16.05
C ARG A 49 13.76 -10.65 15.33
N PRO A 50 14.28 -10.13 14.21
CA PRO A 50 15.31 -10.82 13.46
C PRO A 50 16.67 -10.76 14.17
N ALA A 51 17.45 -11.82 14.04
CA ALA A 51 18.78 -11.94 14.65
C ALA A 51 19.92 -11.93 13.63
N THR A 52 19.68 -12.32 12.38
CA THR A 52 20.73 -12.48 11.37
C THR A 52 21.10 -11.14 10.72
N GLU A 53 22.37 -10.75 10.74
CA GLU A 53 22.82 -9.54 10.05
C GLU A 53 22.67 -9.65 8.52
N VAL A 54 22.29 -8.56 7.87
CA VAL A 54 22.29 -8.47 6.42
C VAL A 54 23.75 -8.39 5.92
N PRO A 55 24.23 -9.36 5.13
CA PRO A 55 25.61 -9.35 4.64
C PRO A 55 25.83 -8.18 3.66
N ALA A 56 27.08 -7.75 3.51
CA ALA A 56 27.45 -6.68 2.58
C ALA A 56 27.05 -6.96 1.11
N ALA A 57 26.95 -8.24 0.72
CA ALA A 57 26.48 -8.65 -0.60
C ALA A 57 24.95 -8.53 -0.77
N GLY A 58 24.21 -8.27 0.30
CA GLY A 58 22.76 -8.19 0.34
C GLY A 58 22.05 -9.55 0.43
N VAL A 59 20.73 -9.49 0.62
CA VAL A 59 19.82 -10.66 0.66
C VAL A 59 18.78 -10.53 -0.45
N ALA A 60 18.68 -11.52 -1.32
CA ALA A 60 17.61 -11.58 -2.31
C ALA A 60 16.28 -11.96 -1.62
N VAL A 61 15.47 -10.96 -1.26
CA VAL A 61 14.17 -11.15 -0.57
C VAL A 61 13.08 -11.65 -1.52
N VAL A 62 13.20 -11.33 -2.81
CA VAL A 62 12.45 -11.97 -3.89
C VAL A 62 13.47 -12.43 -4.92
N ARG A 63 13.33 -13.66 -5.42
CA ARG A 63 14.15 -14.20 -6.51
C ARG A 63 13.31 -14.26 -7.78
N GLY A 64 13.77 -13.59 -8.84
CA GLY A 64 13.23 -13.75 -10.19
C GLY A 64 13.88 -14.90 -10.95
N GLU A 65 13.21 -15.39 -11.99
CA GLU A 65 13.89 -16.23 -13.01
C GLU A 65 15.04 -15.43 -13.64
N ALA A 66 16.23 -16.04 -13.72
CA ALA A 66 17.45 -15.43 -14.25
C ALA A 66 17.82 -14.04 -13.66
N GLY A 67 17.33 -13.70 -12.46
CA GLY A 67 17.63 -12.43 -11.79
C GLY A 67 16.82 -11.22 -12.26
N ALA A 68 15.94 -11.39 -13.26
CA ALA A 68 15.18 -10.29 -13.86
C ALA A 68 14.12 -9.65 -12.93
N HIS A 69 13.79 -10.30 -11.82
CA HIS A 69 12.81 -9.82 -10.82
C HIS A 69 13.35 -9.92 -9.39
N THR A 70 14.67 -9.88 -9.22
CA THR A 70 15.27 -9.98 -7.89
C THR A 70 15.19 -8.65 -7.17
N HIS A 71 14.50 -8.63 -6.03
CA HIS A 71 14.61 -7.53 -5.08
C HIS A 71 15.73 -7.85 -4.09
N LEU A 72 16.75 -6.99 -4.06
CA LEU A 72 17.92 -7.15 -3.20
C LEU A 72 17.80 -6.22 -2.00
N LEU A 73 17.83 -6.79 -0.79
CA LEU A 73 17.94 -6.06 0.46
C LEU A 73 19.42 -5.79 0.74
N LEU A 74 19.77 -4.51 0.81
CA LEU A 74 21.10 -4.01 1.16
C LEU A 74 21.06 -3.31 2.51
N ALA A 75 22.22 -3.17 3.15
CA ALA A 75 22.33 -2.60 4.49
C ALA A 75 23.58 -1.73 4.67
N SER A 76 23.44 -0.71 5.51
CA SER A 76 24.53 0.04 6.12
C SER A 76 24.23 0.24 7.60
N GLY A 77 25.14 -0.23 8.47
CA GLY A 77 24.95 -0.22 9.93
C GLY A 77 24.29 -1.49 10.47
N ASP A 78 23.68 -1.40 11.67
CA ASP A 78 22.97 -2.51 12.31
C ASP A 78 21.63 -2.76 11.60
N VAL A 79 21.65 -3.70 10.66
CA VAL A 79 20.45 -4.17 9.95
C VAL A 79 20.40 -5.69 10.03
N ARG A 80 19.29 -6.20 10.55
CA ARG A 80 19.06 -7.64 10.72
C ARG A 80 17.83 -8.09 9.94
N TYR A 81 17.93 -9.23 9.27
CA TYR A 81 16.86 -9.83 8.49
C TYR A 81 16.85 -11.34 8.65
N ASP A 82 15.70 -11.87 9.09
CA ASP A 82 15.46 -13.30 9.11
C ASP A 82 14.40 -13.64 8.05
N VAL A 83 14.75 -14.61 7.18
CA VAL A 83 13.82 -15.14 6.18
C VAL A 83 12.70 -15.92 6.86
N HIS A 84 11.50 -15.81 6.30
CA HIS A 84 10.35 -16.61 6.72
C HIS A 84 10.08 -17.71 5.70
N ASP A 85 10.24 -18.97 6.13
CA ASP A 85 9.91 -20.14 5.33
C ASP A 85 8.46 -20.58 5.61
N GLY A 86 7.52 -19.84 5.01
CA GLY A 86 6.09 -20.08 5.11
C GLY A 86 5.55 -21.18 4.18
N ALA A 87 4.26 -21.48 4.31
CA ALA A 87 3.55 -22.33 3.36
C ALA A 87 3.52 -21.72 1.95
N ALA A 88 3.20 -22.52 0.92
CA ALA A 88 3.22 -22.06 -0.48
C ALA A 88 2.29 -20.87 -0.80
N ASP A 89 1.26 -20.65 0.02
CA ASP A 89 0.32 -19.53 -0.11
C ASP A 89 0.62 -18.34 0.82
N ASP A 90 1.64 -18.47 1.67
CA ASP A 90 2.16 -17.40 2.51
C ASP A 90 2.94 -16.41 1.65
N ILE A 91 2.63 -15.14 1.83
CA ILE A 91 3.28 -14.03 1.12
C ILE A 91 4.32 -13.34 1.99
N THR A 92 4.49 -13.75 3.23
CA THR A 92 5.51 -13.24 4.14
C THR A 92 6.90 -13.67 3.66
N LEU A 93 7.80 -12.71 3.52
CA LEU A 93 9.19 -12.95 3.10
C LEU A 93 10.12 -13.06 4.30
N GLY A 94 9.87 -12.29 5.35
CA GLY A 94 10.72 -12.26 6.55
C GLY A 94 10.49 -11.04 7.43
N THR A 95 11.25 -10.95 8.52
CA THR A 95 11.29 -9.79 9.42
C THR A 95 12.58 -9.01 9.25
N LEU A 96 12.48 -7.68 9.26
CA LEU A 96 13.58 -6.75 9.11
C LEU A 96 13.63 -5.81 10.31
N GLU A 97 14.79 -5.66 10.93
CA GLU A 97 15.07 -4.63 11.90
C GLU A 97 16.18 -3.72 11.35
N VAL A 98 15.89 -2.43 11.31
CA VAL A 98 16.86 -1.37 11.00
C VAL A 98 17.13 -0.62 12.29
N GLY A 99 18.37 -0.69 12.77
CA GLY A 99 18.81 -0.02 14.00
C GLY A 99 18.89 1.50 13.85
N GLU A 100 19.05 2.19 14.98
CA GLU A 100 19.27 3.64 14.99
C GLU A 100 20.55 4.02 14.25
N GLY A 101 20.47 5.05 13.39
CA GLY A 101 21.59 5.46 12.53
C GLY A 101 21.95 4.49 11.41
N ALA A 102 21.24 3.36 11.28
CA ALA A 102 21.38 2.43 10.17
C ALA A 102 20.39 2.77 9.04
N THR A 103 20.63 2.20 7.85
CA THR A 103 19.70 2.28 6.72
C THR A 103 19.73 0.98 5.95
N ALA A 104 18.55 0.47 5.61
CA ALA A 104 18.42 -0.62 4.65
C ALA A 104 17.90 -0.08 3.32
N TRP A 105 18.21 -0.75 2.21
CA TRP A 105 17.68 -0.40 0.90
C TRP A 105 17.07 -1.62 0.22
N LEU A 106 15.97 -1.40 -0.49
CA LEU A 106 15.53 -2.33 -1.53
C LEU A 106 16.04 -1.83 -2.88
N ASP A 107 16.91 -2.61 -3.49
CA ASP A 107 17.41 -2.40 -4.85
C ASP A 107 16.63 -3.27 -5.83
N HIS A 108 16.18 -2.65 -6.93
CA HIS A 108 15.63 -3.34 -8.08
C HIS A 108 15.95 -2.56 -9.36
N PRO A 109 16.48 -3.20 -10.42
CA PRO A 109 16.90 -2.51 -11.65
C PRO A 109 15.82 -1.63 -12.28
N GLU A 110 14.54 -2.03 -12.19
CA GLU A 110 13.41 -1.28 -12.76
C GLU A 110 12.91 -0.11 -11.90
N HIS A 111 13.23 -0.09 -10.61
CA HIS A 111 12.65 0.87 -9.66
C HIS A 111 13.72 1.68 -8.90
N GLY A 112 14.99 1.37 -9.09
CA GLY A 112 16.09 1.96 -8.36
C GLY A 112 16.11 1.53 -6.90
N ASN A 113 16.72 2.37 -6.07
CA ASN A 113 16.82 2.13 -4.63
C ASN A 113 15.74 2.90 -3.87
N THR A 114 15.18 2.24 -2.85
CA THR A 114 14.34 2.89 -1.84
C THR A 114 14.90 2.60 -0.46
N GLY A 115 15.16 3.65 0.33
CA GLY A 115 15.66 3.52 1.69
C GLY A 115 14.57 3.19 2.70
N ILE A 116 14.94 2.43 3.73
CA ILE A 116 14.09 2.02 4.84
C ILE A 116 14.69 2.62 6.10
N ALA A 117 13.92 3.48 6.77
CA ALA A 117 14.31 4.15 8.01
C ALA A 117 14.39 3.16 9.19
N PRO A 118 15.06 3.53 10.29
CA PRO A 118 15.06 2.75 11.54
C PRO A 118 13.67 2.27 11.97
N GLY A 119 13.59 1.03 12.45
CA GLY A 119 12.34 0.41 12.87
C GLY A 119 12.30 -1.11 12.66
N LEU A 120 11.19 -1.72 13.11
CA LEU A 120 10.90 -3.14 12.92
C LEU A 120 9.80 -3.31 11.86
N TYR A 121 10.04 -4.18 10.89
CA TYR A 121 9.20 -4.37 9.72
C TYR A 121 8.98 -5.85 9.39
N VAL A 122 7.87 -6.13 8.72
CA VAL A 122 7.60 -7.39 8.03
C VAL A 122 7.64 -7.12 6.54
N LEU A 123 8.42 -7.92 5.81
CA LEU A 123 8.47 -7.87 4.36
C LEU A 123 7.48 -8.88 3.80
N ARG A 124 6.66 -8.45 2.83
CA ARG A 124 5.69 -9.31 2.16
C ARG A 124 5.74 -9.17 0.64
N ARG A 125 5.47 -10.26 -0.06
CA ARG A 125 5.26 -10.29 -1.51
C ARG A 125 3.87 -9.76 -1.85
N LYS A 126 3.75 -9.06 -2.98
CA LYS A 126 2.47 -8.79 -3.62
C LYS A 126 2.00 -10.05 -4.33
N ARG A 127 0.69 -10.29 -4.27
CA ARG A 127 0.03 -11.34 -5.04
C ARG A 127 -1.13 -10.70 -5.77
N GLU A 128 -1.31 -11.06 -7.04
CA GLU A 128 -2.52 -10.71 -7.76
C GLU A 128 -3.71 -11.31 -7.02
N MET A 129 -4.70 -10.49 -6.71
CA MET A 129 -5.95 -11.01 -6.20
C MET A 129 -6.62 -11.75 -7.36
N ALA A 130 -6.72 -13.08 -7.26
CA ALA A 130 -7.50 -13.85 -8.21
C ALA A 130 -8.86 -13.15 -8.38
N PRO A 131 -9.35 -12.98 -9.62
CA PRO A 131 -10.62 -12.31 -9.84
C PRO A 131 -11.63 -13.00 -8.95
N ARG A 132 -12.26 -12.25 -8.04
CA ARG A 132 -13.36 -12.80 -7.23
C ARG A 132 -14.31 -13.44 -8.22
N ALA A 133 -14.48 -14.77 -8.12
CA ALA A 133 -15.41 -15.49 -8.96
C ALA A 133 -16.83 -14.95 -8.64
N PHE A 134 -17.24 -13.92 -9.35
CA PHE A 134 -18.59 -13.43 -9.30
C PHE A 134 -19.42 -14.44 -10.09
N THR A 135 -20.01 -15.40 -9.38
CA THR A 135 -21.07 -16.20 -9.98
C THR A 135 -22.16 -15.25 -10.50
N PRO A 136 -22.84 -15.58 -11.61
CA PRO A 136 -23.95 -14.77 -12.11
C PRO A 136 -25.00 -14.43 -11.02
N GLU A 137 -25.18 -15.34 -10.06
CA GLU A 137 -26.07 -15.19 -8.92
C GLU A 137 -25.63 -14.11 -7.93
N THR A 138 -24.35 -14.08 -7.55
CA THR A 138 -23.82 -13.04 -6.63
C THR A 138 -23.89 -11.66 -7.26
N ARG A 139 -23.71 -11.55 -8.59
CA ARG A 139 -23.90 -10.30 -9.34
C ARG A 139 -25.35 -9.84 -9.29
N ARG A 140 -26.31 -10.72 -9.59
CA ARG A 140 -27.76 -10.43 -9.52
C ARG A 140 -28.19 -10.01 -8.12
N LYS A 141 -27.73 -10.70 -7.07
CA LYS A 141 -28.07 -10.38 -5.67
C LYS A 141 -27.56 -8.99 -5.26
N ARG A 142 -26.33 -8.61 -5.64
CA ARG A 142 -25.81 -7.25 -5.39
C ARG A 142 -26.58 -6.18 -6.17
N GLU A 143 -26.96 -6.45 -7.40
CA GLU A 143 -27.72 -5.52 -8.23
C GLU A 143 -29.13 -5.28 -7.66
N GLN A 144 -29.80 -6.36 -7.25
CA GLN A 144 -31.08 -6.29 -6.55
C GLN A 144 -30.96 -5.51 -5.23
N ALA A 145 -29.94 -5.79 -4.42
CA ALA A 145 -29.68 -5.06 -3.17
C ALA A 145 -29.46 -3.55 -3.42
N ARG A 146 -28.68 -3.19 -4.45
CA ARG A 146 -28.48 -1.78 -4.86
C ARG A 146 -29.77 -1.12 -5.31
N LYS A 147 -30.61 -1.84 -6.08
CA LYS A 147 -31.90 -1.32 -6.56
C LYS A 147 -32.87 -1.10 -5.39
N LEU A 148 -32.91 -2.02 -4.43
CA LEU A 148 -33.71 -1.89 -3.22
C LEU A 148 -33.24 -0.74 -2.34
N ALA A 149 -31.93 -0.61 -2.11
CA ALA A 149 -31.35 0.49 -1.33
C ALA A 149 -31.67 1.85 -1.95
N ARG A 150 -31.56 1.98 -3.28
CA ARG A 150 -31.94 3.22 -4.01
C ARG A 150 -33.43 3.53 -3.87
N LYS A 151 -34.29 2.51 -4.00
CA LYS A 151 -35.74 2.67 -3.83
C LYS A 151 -36.09 3.09 -2.40
N GLN A 152 -35.43 2.51 -1.41
CA GLN A 152 -35.64 2.87 0.00
C GLN A 152 -35.18 4.31 0.26
N ALA A 153 -33.98 4.69 -0.16
CA ALA A 153 -33.48 6.05 0.00
C ALA A 153 -34.39 7.11 -0.66
N ALA A 154 -34.99 6.79 -1.82
CA ALA A 154 -35.95 7.67 -2.48
C ALA A 154 -37.25 7.83 -1.67
N ARG A 155 -37.75 6.74 -1.06
CA ARG A 155 -38.91 6.77 -0.17
C ARG A 155 -38.63 7.58 1.09
N ASP A 156 -37.49 7.34 1.73
CA ASP A 156 -37.10 8.06 2.96
C ASP A 156 -36.92 9.55 2.68
N ARG A 157 -36.41 9.90 1.49
CA ARG A 157 -36.34 11.31 1.06
C ARG A 157 -37.73 11.92 0.86
N ALA A 158 -38.63 11.23 0.18
CA ALA A 158 -40.00 11.73 -0.04
C ALA A 158 -40.76 11.90 1.28
N ALA A 159 -40.60 10.96 2.22
CA ALA A 159 -41.20 11.06 3.56
C ALA A 159 -40.69 12.29 4.31
N ARG A 160 -39.38 12.54 4.33
CA ARG A 160 -38.79 13.75 4.93
C ARG A 160 -39.28 15.05 4.29
N GLU A 161 -39.41 15.06 2.96
CA GLU A 161 -39.95 16.23 2.24
C GLU A 161 -41.43 16.46 2.56
N GLN A 162 -42.22 15.41 2.77
CA GLN A 162 -43.62 15.52 3.19
C GLN A 162 -43.73 16.03 4.64
N GLU A 163 -42.96 15.45 5.57
CA GLU A 163 -42.91 15.90 6.97
C GLU A 163 -42.50 17.36 7.07
N ALA A 164 -41.51 17.81 6.29
CA ALA A 164 -41.09 19.20 6.24
C ALA A 164 -42.20 20.14 5.71
N ARG A 165 -42.98 19.70 4.72
CA ARG A 165 -44.14 20.47 4.21
C ARG A 165 -45.24 20.58 5.26
N GLU A 166 -45.60 19.46 5.90
CA GLU A 166 -46.61 19.45 6.97
C GLU A 166 -46.18 20.30 8.17
N GLN A 167 -44.89 20.29 8.52
CA GLN A 167 -44.35 21.16 9.56
C GLN A 167 -44.41 22.64 9.16
N ALA A 168 -44.02 22.99 7.94
CA ALA A 168 -44.10 24.36 7.43
C ALA A 168 -45.55 24.87 7.40
N GLU A 169 -46.51 24.04 6.99
CA GLU A 169 -47.94 24.37 7.04
C GLU A 169 -48.40 24.60 8.48
N ARG A 170 -48.03 23.72 9.43
CA ARG A 170 -48.36 23.90 10.86
C ARG A 170 -47.79 25.20 11.43
N GLU A 171 -46.54 25.53 11.11
CA GLU A 171 -45.89 26.78 11.54
C GLU A 171 -46.57 28.00 10.91
N GLN A 172 -46.94 27.92 9.62
CA GLN A 172 -47.68 28.98 8.94
C GLN A 172 -49.06 29.20 9.58
N PHE A 173 -49.84 28.15 9.83
CA PHE A 173 -51.14 28.24 10.51
C PHE A 173 -51.02 28.71 11.97
N ALA A 174 -49.94 28.37 12.68
CA ALA A 174 -49.68 28.87 14.03
C ALA A 174 -49.31 30.36 14.03
N SER A 175 -48.56 30.84 13.03
CA SER A 175 -48.20 32.26 12.90
C SER A 175 -49.40 33.16 12.58
N VAL A 176 -50.38 32.66 11.82
CA VAL A 176 -51.62 33.40 11.48
C VAL A 176 -52.53 33.58 12.71
N ARG A 177 -52.44 32.70 13.72
CA ARG A 177 -53.24 32.78 14.95
C ARG A 177 -52.80 33.84 15.95
N PHE A 178 -51.61 34.43 15.81
CA PHE A 178 -51.08 35.45 16.72
C PHE A 178 -51.32 36.91 16.26
N VAL A 179 -52.08 37.14 15.20
CA VAL A 179 -52.41 38.48 14.66
C VAL A 179 -53.91 38.83 14.80
N ALA A 180 -54.58 38.28 15.81
CA ALA A 180 -55.93 38.71 16.19
C ALA A 180 -55.93 39.03 17.70
N ASP A 181 -56.22 40.31 17.97
CA ASP A 181 -56.38 41.04 19.24
C ASP A 181 -56.63 40.23 20.53
#